data_AF-A0A0D0V2R1-F1
#
_entry.id   AF-A0A0D0V2R1-F1
#
_cell.length_a   1.000
_cell.length_b   1.000
_cell.length_c   1.000
_cell.angle_alpha   90.00
_cell.angle_beta   90.00
_cell.angle_gamma   90.00
#
_symmetry.space_group_name_H-M   'P 1'
#
loop_
_entity.id
_entity.type
_entity.pdbx_description
1 polymer ?
#
loop_
_entity_poly.entity_id
_entity_poly.type
_entity_poly.pdbx_seq_one_letter_code
_entity_poly.pdbx_strand_id
1 'polypeptide(L)'
;MVPTIPPFDSLPIAKSGPPYNAWGLYGSEDELGRLHLITPEAVKRGRDTITEGISINLKFYNGMTLEEASDPSTTKLGIHNFVQKPITSRAHLLDIPLYLSRHSLPPLSAFSASSTISLATLVACAEESNVSIQPGDILVVRTGFTDELLKLTEEERDRLRKREVNGSCGVAQGKDILKWHWENGIAAVVADCPSYEAWPSQQLTAHQVFISGWGLPIGELFDLAELAKKCQEIGRWTFFFTSMPLNVIGGIASPPNAQAIL
;
A
#
# COMPACT_ATOMS: atom_id res chain seq x y z
N MET A 1 18.27 -12.44 40.82
CA MET A 1 18.20 -13.85 40.35
C MET A 1 16.79 -14.05 39.84
N VAL A 2 16.60 -14.47 38.58
CA VAL A 2 15.24 -14.67 38.04
C VAL A 2 14.59 -15.82 38.82
N PRO A 3 13.43 -15.62 39.46
CA PRO A 3 12.76 -16.67 40.22
C PRO A 3 12.32 -17.80 39.28
N THR A 4 12.27 -19.02 39.79
CA THR A 4 11.77 -20.18 39.02
C THR A 4 10.34 -19.90 38.58
N ILE A 5 10.09 -19.93 37.26
CA ILE A 5 8.76 -19.69 36.72
C ILE A 5 7.85 -20.89 37.07
N PRO A 6 6.71 -20.67 37.75
CA PRO A 6 5.82 -21.75 38.12
C PRO A 6 5.05 -22.30 36.89
N PRO A 7 4.65 -23.59 36.89
CA PRO A 7 3.78 -24.15 35.85
C PRO A 7 2.49 -23.34 35.70
N PHE A 8 1.97 -23.21 34.48
CA PHE A 8 0.76 -22.41 34.21
C PHE A 8 -0.42 -22.83 35.09
N ASP A 9 -0.63 -24.14 35.24
CA ASP A 9 -1.71 -24.72 36.05
C ASP A 9 -1.60 -24.42 37.55
N SER A 10 -0.46 -23.88 38.00
CA SER A 10 -0.26 -23.46 39.38
C SER A 10 -0.57 -21.97 39.62
N LEU A 11 -0.88 -21.22 38.56
CA LEU A 11 -1.42 -19.86 38.66
C LEU A 11 -2.91 -19.91 39.08
N PRO A 12 -3.45 -18.91 39.78
CA PRO A 12 -2.80 -17.66 40.17
C PRO A 12 -1.83 -17.81 41.35
N ILE A 13 -0.76 -17.02 41.34
CA ILE A 13 0.18 -16.89 42.47
C ILE A 13 -0.49 -16.14 43.62
N ALA A 14 -1.03 -14.94 43.37
CA ALA A 14 -1.83 -14.22 44.36
C ALA A 14 -3.28 -14.70 44.29
N LYS A 15 -3.71 -15.49 45.28
CA LYS A 15 -5.07 -16.09 45.31
C LYS A 15 -6.20 -15.07 45.42
N SER A 16 -5.91 -13.86 45.91
CA SER A 16 -6.85 -12.74 45.96
C SER A 16 -6.98 -11.98 44.64
N GLY A 17 -6.08 -12.22 43.67
CA GLY A 17 -6.08 -11.57 42.37
C GLY A 17 -6.91 -12.32 41.31
N PRO A 18 -6.96 -11.80 40.07
CA PRO A 18 -7.70 -12.43 38.98
C PRO A 18 -7.10 -13.82 38.61
N PRO A 19 -7.91 -14.73 38.01
CA PRO A 19 -7.43 -16.06 37.60
C PRO A 19 -6.14 -15.97 36.77
N TYR A 20 -5.23 -16.93 37.01
CA TYR A 20 -3.95 -17.07 36.31
C TYR A 20 -2.93 -15.93 36.47
N ASN A 21 -3.10 -15.02 37.45
CA ASN A 21 -2.10 -13.97 37.68
C ASN A 21 -0.76 -14.51 38.19
N ALA A 22 0.31 -13.79 37.91
CA ALA A 22 1.66 -14.04 38.44
C ALA A 22 2.12 -12.92 39.38
N TRP A 23 1.19 -12.22 40.04
CA TRP A 23 1.51 -11.08 40.89
C TRP A 23 2.34 -11.53 42.09
N GLY A 24 3.40 -10.77 42.41
CA GLY A 24 4.37 -11.11 43.44
C GLY A 24 5.47 -12.08 43.00
N LEU A 25 5.42 -12.65 41.79
CA LEU A 25 6.45 -13.57 41.29
C LEU A 25 7.85 -12.95 41.34
N TYR A 26 7.97 -11.67 41.00
CA TYR A 26 9.22 -10.92 40.98
C TYR A 26 9.36 -9.93 42.15
N GLY A 27 8.47 -10.01 43.15
CA GLY A 27 8.37 -9.07 44.27
C GLY A 27 7.04 -8.31 44.27
N SER A 28 6.64 -7.76 45.43
CA SER A 28 5.37 -7.04 45.59
C SER A 28 5.36 -5.68 44.89
N GLU A 29 6.53 -5.06 44.72
CA GLU A 29 6.70 -3.75 44.09
C GLU A 29 7.20 -3.86 42.62
N ASP A 30 7.12 -5.05 42.03
CA ASP A 30 7.59 -5.25 40.65
C ASP A 30 6.64 -4.63 39.61
N GLU A 31 7.17 -3.74 38.78
CA GLU A 31 6.45 -3.12 37.65
C GLU A 31 6.87 -3.66 36.28
N LEU A 32 7.90 -4.52 36.21
CA LEU A 32 8.48 -4.98 34.95
C LEU A 32 7.94 -6.34 34.50
N GLY A 33 7.44 -7.15 35.43
CA GLY A 33 6.82 -8.45 35.15
C GLY A 33 7.74 -9.34 34.33
N ARG A 34 7.26 -9.80 33.17
CA ARG A 34 8.04 -10.72 32.32
C ARG A 34 9.26 -10.09 31.64
N LEU A 35 9.47 -8.78 31.71
CA LEU A 35 10.69 -8.16 31.20
C LEU A 35 11.93 -8.59 31.99
N HIS A 36 11.78 -9.04 33.24
CA HIS A 36 12.85 -9.69 34.00
C HIS A 36 13.43 -10.95 33.33
N LEU A 37 12.68 -11.57 32.41
CA LEU A 37 13.15 -12.72 31.64
C LEU A 37 14.15 -12.32 30.54
N ILE A 38 14.29 -11.03 30.25
CA ILE A 38 15.27 -10.47 29.31
C ILE A 38 16.60 -10.27 30.07
N THR A 39 17.25 -11.37 30.43
CA THR A 39 18.57 -11.33 31.08
C THR A 39 19.70 -11.09 30.06
N PRO A 40 20.93 -10.72 30.49
CA PRO A 40 22.08 -10.67 29.59
C PRO A 40 22.30 -11.95 28.78
N GLU A 41 22.02 -13.12 29.36
CA GLU A 41 22.07 -14.42 28.66
C GLU A 41 20.93 -14.56 27.64
N ALA A 42 19.73 -14.06 27.94
CA ALA A 42 18.62 -14.02 26.98
C ALA A 42 18.91 -13.08 25.81
N VAL A 43 19.53 -11.92 26.08
CA VAL A 43 20.00 -10.98 25.04
C VAL A 43 21.10 -11.63 24.20
N LYS A 44 22.05 -12.34 24.81
CA LYS A 44 23.07 -13.10 24.07
C LYS A 44 22.48 -14.23 23.21
N ARG A 45 21.43 -14.92 23.67
CA ARG A 45 20.68 -15.86 22.81
C ARG A 45 19.99 -15.16 21.64
N GLY A 46 19.42 -13.98 21.87
CA GLY A 46 18.85 -13.15 20.80
C GLY A 46 19.89 -12.64 19.79
N ARG A 47 21.15 -12.45 20.21
CA ARG A 47 22.27 -12.22 19.28
C ARG A 47 22.51 -13.46 18.41
N ASP A 48 22.44 -14.66 18.97
CA ASP A 48 22.69 -15.90 18.23
C ASP A 48 21.60 -16.21 17.18
N THR A 49 20.42 -15.59 17.30
CA THR A 49 19.36 -15.64 16.26
C THR A 49 19.55 -14.63 15.13
N ILE A 50 20.59 -13.79 15.20
CA ILE A 50 20.98 -12.90 14.10
C ILE A 50 21.78 -13.73 13.11
N THR A 51 21.10 -14.48 12.26
CA THR A 51 21.74 -15.35 11.26
C THR A 51 21.91 -14.67 9.90
N GLU A 52 21.06 -13.70 9.57
CA GLU A 52 21.00 -13.06 8.24
C GLU A 52 21.43 -11.59 8.27
N GLY A 53 21.61 -11.00 9.46
CA GLY A 53 22.01 -9.60 9.61
C GLY A 53 20.98 -8.57 9.09
N ILE A 54 19.71 -8.96 8.98
CA ILE A 54 18.63 -8.09 8.50
C ILE A 54 18.02 -7.31 9.66
N SER A 55 17.91 -5.99 9.50
CA SER A 55 17.29 -5.06 10.44
C SER A 55 16.04 -4.42 9.81
N ILE A 56 14.95 -4.27 10.58
CA ILE A 56 13.67 -3.69 10.13
C ILE A 56 13.35 -2.44 10.99
N ASN A 57 12.87 -1.37 10.36
CA ASN A 57 12.69 -0.04 10.99
C ASN A 57 11.22 0.45 10.97
N LEU A 58 10.87 1.40 11.86
CA LEU A 58 9.55 2.04 12.04
C LEU A 58 9.69 3.58 11.85
N LYS A 59 9.28 4.20 10.72
CA LYS A 59 9.18 5.68 10.42
C LYS A 59 8.74 5.98 8.95
N PHE A 60 8.44 7.25 8.58
CA PHE A 60 8.19 7.70 7.19
C PHE A 60 9.47 7.69 6.32
N TYR A 61 9.36 7.83 4.99
CA TYR A 61 10.50 7.77 4.03
C TYR A 61 11.64 8.71 4.45
N ASN A 62 12.88 8.23 4.44
CA ASN A 62 14.06 8.93 4.99
C ASN A 62 13.94 9.37 6.46
N GLY A 63 13.19 8.62 7.28
CA GLY A 63 13.21 8.72 8.74
C GLY A 63 12.42 9.88 9.35
N MET A 64 11.56 10.55 8.58
CA MET A 64 10.72 11.65 9.06
C MET A 64 9.65 11.14 10.03
N THR A 65 9.29 11.94 11.04
CA THR A 65 8.26 11.65 12.05
C THR A 65 6.93 12.30 11.70
N LEU A 66 5.83 11.85 12.34
CA LEU A 66 4.49 12.44 12.14
C LEU A 66 4.43 13.89 12.64
N GLU A 67 5.12 14.19 13.74
CA GLU A 67 5.20 15.53 14.31
C GLU A 67 5.89 16.49 13.33
N GLU A 68 7.04 16.11 12.78
CA GLU A 68 7.74 16.88 11.73
C GLU A 68 6.89 17.04 10.46
N ALA A 69 6.14 16.00 10.06
CA ALA A 69 5.26 16.05 8.89
C ALA A 69 4.01 16.92 9.10
N SER A 70 3.57 17.06 10.34
CA SER A 70 2.40 17.87 10.69
C SER A 70 2.73 19.35 10.87
N ASP A 71 4.02 19.71 10.95
CA ASP A 71 4.46 21.10 10.97
C ASP A 71 4.28 21.75 9.58
N PRO A 72 3.41 22.77 9.43
CA PRO A 72 3.18 23.43 8.14
C PRO A 72 4.40 24.12 7.54
N SER A 73 5.45 24.35 8.34
CA SER A 73 6.73 24.92 7.88
C SER A 73 7.65 23.87 7.23
N THR A 74 7.36 22.58 7.40
CA THR A 74 8.18 21.51 6.84
C THR A 74 8.01 21.42 5.32
N THR A 75 9.13 21.52 4.61
CA THR A 75 9.20 21.35 3.15
C THR A 75 9.80 20.01 2.73
N LYS A 76 10.37 19.26 3.68
CA LYS A 76 10.96 17.94 3.42
C LYS A 76 9.88 16.98 2.89
N LEU A 77 10.22 16.19 1.87
CA LEU A 77 9.31 15.27 1.15
C LEU A 77 8.12 15.93 0.44
N GLY A 78 8.06 17.26 0.36
CA GLY A 78 6.98 17.95 -0.35
C GLY A 78 7.02 17.74 -1.87
N ILE A 79 5.86 17.88 -2.51
CA ILE A 79 5.60 17.59 -3.92
C ILE A 79 6.42 18.46 -4.88
N HIS A 80 6.83 19.67 -4.46
CA HIS A 80 7.77 20.52 -5.21
C HIS A 80 9.10 19.81 -5.56
N ASN A 81 9.51 18.79 -4.80
CA ASN A 81 10.70 18.00 -5.15
C ASN A 81 10.53 17.27 -6.49
N PHE A 82 9.30 16.86 -6.84
CA PHE A 82 9.00 16.22 -8.12
C PHE A 82 8.94 17.21 -9.29
N VAL A 83 8.86 18.52 -9.03
CA VAL A 83 8.99 19.54 -10.09
C VAL A 83 10.44 19.63 -10.58
N GLN A 84 11.43 19.38 -9.72
CA GLN A 84 12.83 19.36 -10.12
C GLN A 84 13.19 18.10 -10.92
N LYS A 85 12.44 17.02 -10.73
CA LYS A 85 12.57 15.76 -11.47
C LYS A 85 11.17 15.21 -11.80
N PRO A 86 10.55 15.67 -12.90
CA PRO A 86 9.21 15.26 -13.29
C PRO A 86 9.10 13.74 -13.43
N ILE A 87 7.90 13.20 -13.18
CA ILE A 87 7.63 11.78 -13.39
C ILE A 87 7.49 11.57 -14.89
N THR A 88 8.58 11.21 -15.54
CA THR A 88 8.63 11.01 -17.00
C THR A 88 9.35 9.71 -17.29
N SER A 89 8.61 8.72 -17.80
CA SER A 89 9.16 7.39 -18.09
C SER A 89 8.28 6.64 -19.10
N ARG A 90 8.67 5.41 -19.40
CA ARG A 90 7.82 4.45 -20.10
C ARG A 90 6.78 3.90 -19.11
N ALA A 91 5.55 3.73 -19.58
CA ALA A 91 4.43 3.23 -18.81
C ALA A 91 3.70 2.10 -19.52
N HIS A 92 3.08 1.23 -18.74
CA HIS A 92 2.28 0.11 -19.22
C HIS A 92 0.87 0.17 -18.65
N LEU A 93 -0.15 0.08 -19.50
CA LEU A 93 -1.54 -0.04 -19.08
C LEU A 93 -1.96 -1.50 -19.01
N LEU A 94 -2.38 -1.94 -17.82
CA LEU A 94 -3.12 -3.18 -17.62
C LEU A 94 -4.61 -2.84 -17.54
N ASP A 95 -5.37 -3.21 -18.57
CA ASP A 95 -6.82 -3.01 -18.62
C ASP A 95 -7.56 -4.21 -18.05
N ILE A 96 -7.82 -4.17 -16.75
CA ILE A 96 -8.42 -5.28 -16.02
C ILE A 96 -9.87 -5.54 -16.43
N PRO A 97 -10.77 -4.54 -16.58
CA PRO A 97 -12.11 -4.79 -17.11
C PRO A 97 -12.10 -5.48 -18.48
N LEU A 98 -11.21 -5.07 -19.40
CA LEU A 98 -11.11 -5.71 -20.71
C LEU A 98 -10.61 -7.16 -20.60
N TYR A 99 -9.57 -7.40 -19.80
CA TYR A 99 -9.07 -8.74 -19.53
C TYR A 99 -10.18 -9.65 -18.96
N LEU A 100 -10.86 -9.21 -17.89
CA LEU A 100 -11.92 -9.99 -17.27
C LEU A 100 -13.05 -10.31 -18.27
N SER A 101 -13.45 -9.33 -19.09
CA SER A 101 -14.48 -9.52 -20.12
C SER A 101 -14.08 -10.54 -21.18
N ARG A 102 -12.84 -10.50 -21.69
CA ARG A 102 -12.33 -11.46 -22.68
C ARG A 102 -12.30 -12.90 -22.17
N HIS A 103 -12.02 -13.06 -20.88
CA HIS A 103 -11.95 -14.36 -20.21
C HIS A 103 -13.28 -14.81 -19.59
N SER A 104 -14.37 -14.07 -19.81
CA SER A 104 -15.68 -14.35 -19.19
C SER A 104 -15.60 -14.48 -17.66
N LEU A 105 -14.69 -13.72 -17.04
CA LEU A 105 -14.54 -13.64 -15.58
C LEU A 105 -15.51 -12.59 -15.01
N PRO A 106 -15.90 -12.71 -13.73
CA PRO A 106 -16.78 -11.73 -13.09
C PRO A 106 -16.20 -10.31 -13.17
N PRO A 107 -17.00 -9.29 -13.53
CA PRO A 107 -16.54 -7.91 -13.56
C PRO A 107 -16.20 -7.40 -12.16
N LEU A 108 -15.35 -6.38 -12.09
CA LEU A 108 -15.07 -5.70 -10.83
C LEU A 108 -16.31 -4.91 -10.37
N SER A 109 -16.60 -4.97 -9.08
CA SER A 109 -17.58 -4.10 -8.44
C SER A 109 -16.87 -2.84 -7.95
N ALA A 110 -16.89 -1.77 -8.75
CA ALA A 110 -16.17 -0.52 -8.50
C ALA A 110 -16.26 -0.02 -7.06
N PHE A 111 -17.46 -0.03 -6.47
CA PHE A 111 -17.71 0.54 -5.15
C PHE A 111 -17.72 -0.50 -4.02
N SER A 112 -16.99 -1.61 -4.17
CA SER A 112 -16.89 -2.67 -3.17
C SER A 112 -15.45 -3.02 -2.83
N ALA A 113 -15.17 -3.08 -1.53
CA ALA A 113 -13.90 -3.52 -0.97
C ALA A 113 -13.58 -5.01 -1.21
N SER A 114 -14.63 -5.82 -1.43
CA SER A 114 -14.46 -7.25 -1.69
C SER A 114 -13.99 -7.54 -3.13
N SER A 115 -14.03 -6.54 -4.01
CA SER A 115 -13.61 -6.68 -5.40
C SER A 115 -12.14 -6.30 -5.54
N THR A 116 -11.28 -7.31 -5.49
CA THR A 116 -9.82 -7.13 -5.49
C THR A 116 -9.19 -7.70 -6.76
N ILE A 117 -8.13 -7.05 -7.24
CA ILE A 117 -7.34 -7.51 -8.39
C ILE A 117 -6.16 -8.31 -7.87
N SER A 118 -6.22 -9.63 -8.04
CA SER A 118 -5.16 -10.53 -7.55
C SER A 118 -3.85 -10.36 -8.31
N LEU A 119 -2.73 -10.78 -7.71
CA LEU A 119 -1.44 -10.80 -8.40
C LEU A 119 -1.50 -11.65 -9.67
N ALA A 120 -2.17 -12.81 -9.61
CA ALA A 120 -2.35 -13.67 -10.78
C ALA A 120 -3.07 -12.96 -11.92
N THR A 121 -4.08 -12.14 -11.61
CA THR A 121 -4.79 -11.32 -12.60
C THR A 121 -3.87 -10.26 -13.22
N LEU A 122 -3.06 -9.56 -12.41
CA LEU A 122 -2.11 -8.56 -12.91
C LEU A 122 -1.08 -9.19 -13.85
N VAL A 123 -0.47 -10.29 -13.44
CA VAL A 123 0.55 -11.00 -14.22
C VAL A 123 -0.04 -11.53 -15.52
N ALA A 124 -1.18 -12.22 -15.47
CA ALA A 124 -1.82 -12.77 -16.67
C ALA A 124 -2.27 -11.67 -17.64
N CYS A 125 -2.77 -10.55 -17.14
CA CYS A 125 -3.11 -9.39 -17.98
C CYS A 125 -1.88 -8.78 -18.65
N ALA A 126 -0.76 -8.66 -17.93
CA ALA A 126 0.50 -8.18 -18.48
C ALA A 126 1.03 -9.11 -19.58
N GLU A 127 1.00 -10.42 -19.35
CA GLU A 127 1.41 -11.43 -20.33
C GLU A 127 0.57 -11.40 -21.61
N GLU A 128 -0.77 -11.38 -21.50
CA GLU A 128 -1.67 -11.27 -22.68
C GLU A 128 -1.45 -9.96 -23.43
N SER A 129 -1.19 -8.87 -22.70
CA SER A 129 -0.96 -7.54 -23.26
C SER A 129 0.45 -7.38 -23.86
N ASN A 130 1.27 -8.44 -23.84
CA ASN A 130 2.67 -8.42 -24.24
C ASN A 130 3.47 -7.29 -23.55
N VAL A 131 3.18 -7.07 -22.27
CA VAL A 131 3.84 -6.08 -21.41
C VAL A 131 4.98 -6.75 -20.67
N SER A 132 6.19 -6.22 -20.86
CA SER A 132 7.37 -6.60 -20.09
C SER A 132 7.86 -5.39 -19.30
N ILE A 133 7.59 -5.40 -18.00
CA ILE A 133 8.00 -4.36 -17.07
C ILE A 133 9.52 -4.45 -16.87
N GLN A 134 10.18 -3.30 -16.87
CA GLN A 134 11.59 -3.14 -16.57
C GLN A 134 11.77 -2.10 -15.46
N PRO A 135 12.92 -2.13 -14.75
CA PRO A 135 13.21 -1.13 -13.74
C PRO A 135 13.12 0.30 -14.29
N GLY A 136 12.37 1.17 -13.59
CA GLY A 136 12.11 2.55 -14.02
C GLY A 136 10.77 2.77 -14.70
N ASP A 137 10.04 1.70 -15.07
CA ASP A 137 8.74 1.81 -15.70
C ASP A 137 7.63 2.21 -14.71
N ILE A 138 6.54 2.73 -15.26
CA ILE A 138 5.33 3.12 -14.53
C ILE A 138 4.24 2.09 -14.83
N LEU A 139 3.61 1.57 -13.78
CA LEU A 139 2.49 0.65 -13.94
C LEU A 139 1.15 1.42 -13.82
N VAL A 140 0.35 1.36 -14.88
CA VAL A 140 -1.00 1.94 -14.92
C VAL A 140 -2.01 0.79 -14.87
N VAL A 141 -2.87 0.76 -13.85
CA VAL A 141 -3.90 -0.27 -13.67
C VAL A 141 -5.27 0.37 -13.85
N ARG A 142 -5.98 0.03 -14.93
CA ARG A 142 -7.38 0.41 -15.09
C ARG A 142 -8.27 -0.61 -14.42
N THR A 143 -9.12 -0.13 -13.51
CA THR A 143 -10.06 -0.89 -12.68
C THR A 143 -11.52 -0.69 -13.14
N GLY A 144 -11.80 0.36 -13.91
CA GLY A 144 -13.15 0.76 -14.31
C GLY A 144 -13.89 1.60 -13.28
N PHE A 145 -13.23 2.00 -12.17
CA PHE A 145 -13.89 2.75 -11.10
C PHE A 145 -14.45 4.10 -11.57
N THR A 146 -13.65 4.89 -12.29
CA THR A 146 -14.08 6.20 -12.80
C THR A 146 -15.22 6.06 -13.79
N ASP A 147 -15.20 5.02 -14.64
CA ASP A 147 -16.23 4.76 -15.63
C ASP A 147 -17.59 4.49 -14.96
N GLU A 148 -17.61 3.67 -13.91
CA GLU A 148 -18.82 3.43 -13.14
C GLU A 148 -19.27 4.69 -12.39
N LEU A 149 -18.34 5.45 -11.82
CA LEU A 149 -18.64 6.70 -11.11
C LEU A 149 -19.27 7.76 -12.01
N LEU A 150 -18.78 7.89 -13.24
CA LEU A 150 -19.26 8.89 -14.21
C LEU A 150 -20.62 8.53 -14.83
N LYS A 151 -21.05 7.26 -14.75
CA LYS A 151 -22.40 6.83 -15.15
C LYS A 151 -23.48 7.20 -14.14
N LEU A 152 -23.11 7.46 -12.88
CA LEU A 152 -24.05 7.73 -11.80
C LEU A 152 -24.70 9.12 -11.92
N THR A 153 -25.97 9.23 -11.55
CA THR A 153 -26.64 10.51 -11.36
C THR A 153 -26.06 11.29 -10.17
N GLU A 154 -26.46 12.54 -10.00
CA GLU A 154 -26.10 13.31 -8.80
C GLU A 154 -26.67 12.69 -7.52
N GLU A 155 -27.93 12.21 -7.53
CA GLU A 155 -28.51 11.55 -6.35
C GLU A 155 -27.82 10.22 -6.03
N GLU A 156 -27.39 9.48 -7.04
CA GLU A 156 -26.62 8.24 -6.85
C GLU A 156 -25.24 8.51 -6.25
N ARG A 157 -24.53 9.54 -6.73
CA ARG A 157 -23.25 9.97 -6.15
C ARG A 157 -23.41 10.44 -4.71
N ASP A 158 -24.49 11.15 -4.40
CA ASP A 158 -24.79 11.58 -3.03
C ASP A 158 -25.11 10.41 -2.10
N ARG A 159 -25.83 9.39 -2.59
CA ARG A 159 -26.01 8.15 -1.84
C ARG A 159 -24.69 7.42 -1.63
N LEU A 160 -23.82 7.38 -2.64
CA LEU A 160 -22.51 6.74 -2.57
C LEU A 160 -21.62 7.34 -1.48
N ARG A 161 -21.65 8.69 -1.34
CA ARG A 161 -20.90 9.45 -0.31
C ARG A 161 -21.40 9.22 1.12
N LYS A 162 -22.67 8.82 1.27
CA LYS A 162 -23.36 8.64 2.57
C LYS A 162 -23.38 7.18 3.04
N ARG A 163 -22.71 6.27 2.34
CA ARG A 163 -22.65 4.85 2.72
C ARG A 163 -21.89 4.71 4.04
N GLU A 164 -22.29 3.71 4.83
CA GLU A 164 -21.63 3.37 6.09
C GLU A 164 -20.17 2.93 5.85
N VAL A 165 -19.92 2.21 4.75
CA VAL A 165 -18.59 1.80 4.32
C VAL A 165 -18.30 2.38 2.93
N ASN A 166 -17.28 3.21 2.85
CA ASN A 166 -16.78 3.79 1.60
C ASN A 166 -15.84 2.83 0.89
N GLY A 167 -16.35 1.67 0.47
CA GLY A 167 -15.55 0.65 -0.20
C GLY A 167 -15.24 1.00 -1.67
N SER A 168 -14.05 0.60 -2.13
CA SER A 168 -13.65 0.66 -3.54
C SER A 168 -12.86 -0.58 -3.94
N CYS A 169 -12.99 -0.97 -5.21
CA CYS A 169 -12.11 -1.97 -5.80
C CYS A 169 -10.68 -1.43 -5.91
N GLY A 170 -9.74 -2.33 -6.20
CA GLY A 170 -8.34 -1.98 -6.44
C GLY A 170 -7.44 -3.21 -6.42
N VAL A 171 -6.14 -2.98 -6.49
CA VAL A 171 -5.13 -4.05 -6.39
C VAL A 171 -5.24 -4.74 -5.03
N ALA A 172 -5.12 -6.08 -5.02
CA ALA A 172 -5.12 -6.86 -3.79
C ALA A 172 -3.94 -6.44 -2.89
N GLN A 173 -4.15 -6.56 -1.58
CA GLN A 173 -3.07 -6.38 -0.60
C GLN A 173 -2.35 -7.70 -0.38
N GLY A 174 -1.05 -7.64 -0.10
CA GLY A 174 -0.29 -8.83 0.25
C GLY A 174 1.20 -8.69 0.00
N LYS A 175 1.98 -9.50 0.70
CA LYS A 175 3.45 -9.54 0.56
C LYS A 175 3.87 -9.88 -0.87
N ASP A 176 3.12 -10.73 -1.55
CA ASP A 176 3.36 -11.14 -2.93
C ASP A 176 3.18 -9.98 -3.92
N ILE A 177 2.13 -9.18 -3.76
CA ILE A 177 1.90 -7.95 -4.53
C ILE A 177 3.05 -6.97 -4.32
N LEU A 178 3.41 -6.70 -3.06
CA LEU A 178 4.53 -5.81 -2.73
C LEU A 178 5.84 -6.34 -3.35
N LYS A 179 6.14 -7.62 -3.15
CA LYS A 179 7.32 -8.27 -3.71
C LYS A 179 7.38 -8.11 -5.23
N TRP A 180 6.28 -8.35 -5.93
CA TRP A 180 6.23 -8.24 -7.39
C TRP A 180 6.50 -6.81 -7.87
N HIS A 181 5.97 -5.79 -7.20
CA HIS A 181 6.25 -4.39 -7.56
C HIS A 181 7.74 -4.04 -7.39
N TRP A 182 8.32 -4.46 -6.25
CA TRP A 182 9.73 -4.23 -5.94
C TRP A 182 10.67 -4.94 -6.92
N GLU A 183 10.45 -6.24 -7.18
CA GLU A 183 11.33 -7.05 -8.03
C GLU A 183 11.30 -6.62 -9.51
N ASN A 184 10.19 -6.04 -9.98
CA ASN A 184 10.11 -5.45 -11.33
C ASN A 184 10.71 -4.03 -11.41
N GLY A 185 11.11 -3.44 -10.27
CA GLY A 185 11.68 -2.09 -10.22
C GLY A 185 10.71 -1.00 -10.66
N ILE A 186 9.41 -1.16 -10.37
CA ILE A 186 8.36 -0.19 -10.73
C ILE A 186 8.65 1.14 -10.02
N ALA A 187 8.73 2.22 -10.79
CA ALA A 187 9.12 3.53 -10.29
C ALA A 187 7.93 4.37 -9.82
N ALA A 188 6.73 4.12 -10.34
CA ALA A 188 5.49 4.76 -9.93
C ALA A 188 4.29 3.87 -10.31
N VAL A 189 3.18 4.04 -9.61
CA VAL A 189 1.92 3.37 -9.96
C VAL A 189 0.81 4.37 -10.19
N VAL A 190 -0.13 4.03 -11.07
CA VAL A 190 -1.32 4.83 -11.39
C VAL A 190 -2.54 3.92 -11.42
N ALA A 191 -3.66 4.36 -10.88
CA ALA A 191 -4.96 3.72 -11.05
C ALA A 191 -6.09 4.76 -11.22
N ASP A 192 -7.20 4.30 -11.77
CA ASP A 192 -8.47 5.02 -11.84
C ASP A 192 -9.37 4.79 -10.61
N CYS A 193 -9.01 3.87 -9.71
CA CYS A 193 -9.68 3.70 -8.43
C CYS A 193 -9.12 4.67 -7.37
N PRO A 194 -9.86 4.93 -6.28
CA PRO A 194 -9.27 5.49 -5.07
C PRO A 194 -8.22 4.53 -4.54
N SER A 195 -7.18 5.06 -3.89
CA SER A 195 -6.26 4.27 -3.08
C SER A 195 -5.31 3.30 -3.81
N TYR A 196 -5.40 3.11 -5.13
CA TYR A 196 -4.66 2.09 -5.90
C TYR A 196 -4.95 0.62 -5.52
N GLU A 197 -4.87 0.31 -4.23
CA GLU A 197 -5.30 -0.93 -3.58
C GLU A 197 -6.78 -0.90 -3.20
N ALA A 198 -7.39 -2.08 -3.08
CA ALA A 198 -8.78 -2.17 -2.61
C ALA A 198 -8.94 -1.63 -1.19
N TRP A 199 -10.06 -0.95 -0.92
CA TRP A 199 -10.31 -0.24 0.33
C TRP A 199 -11.68 -0.59 0.94
N PRO A 200 -11.82 -0.76 2.27
CA PRO A 200 -10.80 -0.60 3.31
C PRO A 200 -9.71 -1.68 3.30
N SER A 201 -8.52 -1.26 3.74
CA SER A 201 -7.38 -2.16 3.85
C SER A 201 -7.47 -3.04 5.09
N GLN A 202 -7.02 -4.29 4.98
CA GLN A 202 -7.05 -5.31 6.03
C GLN A 202 -5.65 -5.74 6.50
N GLN A 203 -4.59 -5.31 5.80
CA GLN A 203 -3.19 -5.68 6.07
C GLN A 203 -2.26 -4.48 5.89
N LEU A 204 -0.95 -4.71 5.91
CA LEU A 204 0.04 -3.71 5.52
C LEU A 204 -0.26 -3.22 4.10
N THR A 205 -0.44 -1.90 3.95
CA THR A 205 -1.04 -1.33 2.75
C THR A 205 0.02 -0.97 1.70
N ALA A 206 -0.39 -0.96 0.42
CA ALA A 206 0.43 -0.39 -0.66
C ALA A 206 0.81 1.07 -0.35
N HIS A 207 -0.10 1.89 0.19
CA HIS A 207 0.25 3.26 0.59
C HIS A 207 1.40 3.34 1.59
N GLN A 208 1.33 2.54 2.66
CA GLN A 208 2.34 2.56 3.71
C GLN A 208 3.69 2.11 3.15
N VAL A 209 3.70 1.07 2.33
CA VAL A 209 4.95 0.50 1.82
C VAL A 209 5.50 1.31 0.65
N PHE A 210 4.68 1.69 -0.31
CA PHE A 210 5.11 2.40 -1.51
C PHE A 210 5.57 3.80 -1.14
N ILE A 211 4.74 4.58 -0.46
CA ILE A 211 5.05 5.99 -0.16
C ILE A 211 6.10 6.07 0.95
N SER A 212 5.80 5.52 2.13
CA SER A 212 6.68 5.67 3.30
C SER A 212 7.86 4.71 3.28
N GLY A 213 7.69 3.50 2.75
CA GLY A 213 8.76 2.51 2.68
C GLY A 213 9.73 2.75 1.52
N TRP A 214 9.22 2.96 0.31
CA TRP A 214 10.04 3.00 -0.91
C TRP A 214 10.20 4.37 -1.53
N GLY A 215 9.36 5.35 -1.16
CA GLY A 215 9.28 6.62 -1.89
C GLY A 215 8.69 6.46 -3.30
N LEU A 216 7.94 5.39 -3.55
CA LEU A 216 7.22 5.11 -4.78
C LEU A 216 5.90 5.90 -4.78
N PRO A 217 5.70 6.83 -5.74
CA PRO A 217 4.51 7.65 -5.81
C PRO A 217 3.31 6.90 -6.40
N ILE A 218 2.12 7.23 -5.87
CA ILE A 218 0.83 6.67 -6.26
C ILE A 218 0.00 7.76 -6.95
N GLY A 219 -0.49 7.48 -8.15
CA GLY A 219 -1.50 8.28 -8.86
C GLY A 219 -2.88 7.62 -8.75
N GLU A 220 -3.90 8.40 -8.41
CA GLU A 220 -5.26 7.90 -8.15
C GLU A 220 -6.30 8.70 -8.91
N LEU A 221 -7.46 8.09 -9.18
CA LEU A 221 -8.59 8.72 -9.86
C LEU A 221 -8.25 9.31 -11.24
N PHE A 222 -7.32 8.68 -11.95
CA PHE A 222 -7.04 9.03 -13.34
C PHE A 222 -8.20 8.61 -14.23
N ASP A 223 -8.61 9.46 -15.18
CA ASP A 223 -9.49 9.04 -16.27
C ASP A 223 -8.66 8.27 -17.30
N LEU A 224 -8.86 6.95 -17.36
CA LEU A 224 -8.12 6.04 -18.23
C LEU A 224 -8.96 5.53 -19.42
N ALA A 225 -10.21 5.96 -19.57
CA ALA A 225 -11.15 5.39 -20.54
C ALA A 225 -10.69 5.63 -22.01
N GLU A 226 -10.30 6.87 -22.34
CA GLU A 226 -9.83 7.20 -23.68
C GLU A 226 -8.49 6.52 -23.99
N LEU A 227 -7.56 6.49 -23.03
CA LEU A 227 -6.27 5.82 -23.18
C LEU A 227 -6.46 4.31 -23.43
N ALA A 228 -7.30 3.65 -22.64
CA ALA A 228 -7.61 2.23 -22.81
C ALA A 228 -8.19 1.92 -24.20
N LYS A 229 -9.16 2.72 -24.64
CA LYS A 229 -9.75 2.60 -25.98
C LYS A 229 -8.68 2.74 -27.07
N LYS A 230 -7.79 3.73 -26.96
CA LYS A 230 -6.71 3.95 -27.95
C LYS A 230 -5.66 2.84 -27.94
N CYS A 231 -5.26 2.35 -26.77
CA CYS A 231 -4.37 1.18 -26.64
C CYS A 231 -4.98 -0.05 -27.31
N GLN A 232 -6.29 -0.29 -27.12
CA GLN A 232 -7.01 -1.38 -27.74
C GLN A 232 -7.09 -1.24 -29.27
N GLU A 233 -7.42 -0.05 -29.79
CA GLU A 233 -7.48 0.23 -31.24
C GLU A 233 -6.13 -0.03 -31.93
N ILE A 234 -5.03 0.33 -31.28
CA ILE A 234 -3.67 0.19 -31.81
C ILE A 234 -3.09 -1.21 -31.56
N GLY A 235 -3.59 -1.93 -30.55
CA GLY A 235 -3.01 -3.19 -30.08
C GLY A 235 -1.69 -2.99 -29.33
N ARG A 236 -1.50 -1.85 -28.66
CA ARG A 236 -0.27 -1.51 -27.92
C ARG A 236 -0.61 -0.93 -26.56
N TRP A 237 -0.08 -1.55 -25.51
CA TRP A 237 -0.35 -1.22 -24.10
C TRP A 237 0.82 -0.51 -23.39
N THR A 238 1.86 -0.15 -24.15
CA THR A 238 3.06 0.53 -23.66
C THR A 238 3.21 1.88 -24.34
N PHE A 239 3.48 2.93 -23.57
CA PHE A 239 3.55 4.31 -24.06
C PHE A 239 4.51 5.16 -23.23
N PHE A 240 4.81 6.35 -23.71
CA PHE A 240 5.53 7.35 -22.94
C PHE A 240 4.55 8.08 -22.02
N PHE A 241 4.89 8.21 -20.74
CA PHE A 241 4.06 8.89 -19.74
C PHE A 241 4.85 10.03 -19.11
N THR A 242 4.17 11.16 -18.94
CA THR A 242 4.71 12.28 -18.17
C THR A 242 3.64 12.81 -17.22
N SER A 243 4.02 13.13 -15.99
CA SER A 243 3.20 13.84 -15.00
C SER A 243 4.04 14.89 -14.32
N MET A 244 3.51 16.11 -14.28
CA MET A 244 4.19 17.27 -13.74
C MET A 244 3.30 17.92 -12.68
N PRO A 245 3.57 17.66 -11.38
CA PRO A 245 2.78 18.25 -10.31
C PRO A 245 2.96 19.77 -10.25
N LEU A 246 2.03 20.46 -9.59
CA LEU A 246 2.17 21.88 -9.28
C LEU A 246 3.36 22.10 -8.33
N ASN A 247 4.07 23.21 -8.53
CA ASN A 247 5.17 23.62 -7.65
C ASN A 247 4.65 24.22 -6.34
N VAL A 248 4.17 23.36 -5.44
CA VAL A 248 3.68 23.72 -4.11
C VAL A 248 4.73 23.32 -3.08
N ILE A 249 5.42 24.31 -2.53
CA ILE A 249 6.42 24.10 -1.49
C ILE A 249 5.73 23.52 -0.25
N GLY A 250 6.25 22.40 0.28
CA GLY A 250 5.66 21.64 1.39
C GLY A 250 4.34 20.90 1.09
N GLY A 251 3.80 20.99 -0.12
CA GLY A 251 2.56 20.27 -0.47
C GLY A 251 2.71 18.75 -0.38
N ILE A 252 1.72 18.04 0.15
CA ILE A 252 1.77 16.57 0.32
C ILE A 252 1.33 15.80 -0.94
N ALA A 253 0.61 16.45 -1.85
CA ALA A 253 0.09 15.90 -3.10
C ALA A 253 -0.18 17.03 -4.10
N SER A 254 -0.47 16.68 -5.34
CA SER A 254 -0.85 17.65 -6.39
C SER A 254 -1.71 16.99 -7.46
N PRO A 255 -2.61 17.75 -8.12
CA PRO A 255 -3.18 17.31 -9.39
C PRO A 255 -2.06 16.92 -10.38
N PRO A 256 -2.26 15.85 -11.17
CA PRO A 256 -1.14 15.18 -11.83
C PRO A 256 -0.61 15.90 -13.07
N ASN A 257 -1.46 16.69 -13.76
CA ASN A 257 -1.18 17.26 -15.09
C ASN A 257 -0.46 16.24 -16.01
N ALA A 258 -1.06 15.05 -16.11
CA ALA A 258 -0.43 13.90 -16.75
C ALA A 258 -0.82 13.76 -18.22
N GLN A 259 0.09 13.21 -19.02
CA GLN A 259 -0.09 12.93 -20.43
C GLN A 259 0.48 11.56 -20.76
N ALA A 260 -0.27 10.79 -21.55
CA ALA A 260 0.21 9.57 -22.21
C ALA A 260 0.41 9.86 -23.71
N ILE A 261 1.53 9.42 -24.27
CA ILE A 261 1.89 9.60 -25.68
C ILE A 261 2.12 8.22 -26.27
N LEU A 262 1.17 7.80 -27.13
CA LEU A 262 1.09 6.47 -27.74
C LEU A 262 1.98 6.36 -28.98
#